data_AF-M8D3Z4-F1
#
_entry.id   AF-M8D3Z4-F1
#
_cell.length_a   1.000
_cell.length_b   1.000
_cell.length_c   1.000
_cell.angle_alpha   90.00
_cell.angle_beta   90.00
_cell.angle_gamma   90.00
#
_symmetry.space_group_name_H-M   'P 1'
#
loop_
_entity.id
_entity.type
_entity.pdbx_description
1 polymer ?
#
loop_
_entity_poly.entity_id
_entity_poly.type
_entity_poly.pdbx_seq_one_letter_code
_entity_poly.pdbx_strand_id
1 'polypeptide(L)' 'MKNEKRPADYPPQRENEPFNSVVDHYRNIVGTPSKPIDMESMPKPLKWFGYIVFGILLTGSLLLLIAFLIT' A
#
# COMPACT_ATOMS: atom_id res chain seq x y z
N MET A 1 -21.21 -33.66 16.21
CA MET A 1 -20.68 -32.48 15.50
C MET A 1 -19.66 -32.99 14.50
N LYS A 2 -20.00 -32.98 13.21
CA LYS A 2 -19.20 -33.58 12.14
C LYS A 2 -17.97 -32.71 11.92
N ASN A 3 -16.79 -33.27 12.15
CA ASN A 3 -15.51 -32.62 11.84
C ASN A 3 -15.35 -32.56 10.31
N GLU A 4 -15.86 -31.49 9.72
CA GLU A 4 -15.64 -31.15 8.30
C GLU A 4 -14.15 -30.81 8.14
N LYS A 5 -13.38 -31.77 7.62
CA LYS A 5 -11.95 -31.58 7.37
C LYS A 5 -11.81 -30.53 6.27
N ARG A 6 -11.25 -29.37 6.61
CA ARG A 6 -10.80 -28.40 5.60
C ARG A 6 -9.93 -29.13 4.57
N PRO A 7 -10.21 -29.02 3.26
CA PRO A 7 -9.39 -29.66 2.24
C PRO A 7 -7.95 -29.15 2.34
N ALA A 8 -6.98 -30.06 2.32
CA ALA A 8 -5.56 -29.81 2.57
C ALA A 8 -4.84 -29.09 1.40
N ASP A 9 -5.59 -28.63 0.40
CA ASP A 9 -5.09 -28.09 -0.86
C ASP A 9 -5.53 -26.63 -1.06
N TYR A 10 -5.46 -25.83 0.01
CA TYR A 10 -5.58 -24.39 -0.11
C TYR A 10 -4.16 -23.81 -0.13
N PRO A 11 -3.65 -23.31 -1.26
CA PRO A 11 -2.33 -22.70 -1.31
C PRO A 11 -2.28 -21.54 -0.33
N PRO A 12 -1.13 -21.26 0.32
CA PRO A 12 -1.03 -20.11 1.21
C PRO A 12 -1.44 -18.87 0.43
N GLN A 13 -2.49 -18.18 0.91
CA GLN A 13 -3.00 -16.95 0.32
C GLN A 13 -1.83 -15.96 0.21
N ARG A 14 -1.27 -15.79 -0.99
CA ARG A 14 -0.33 -14.69 -1.22
C ARG A 14 -1.17 -13.42 -1.19
N GLU A 15 -0.75 -12.44 -0.39
CA GLU A 15 -1.48 -11.20 -0.09
C GLU A 15 -1.95 -10.42 -1.34
N ASN A 16 -1.40 -10.74 -2.52
CA ASN A 16 -1.60 -10.04 -3.77
C ASN A 16 -2.26 -10.88 -4.89
N GLU A 17 -2.59 -12.16 -4.66
CA GLU A 17 -3.19 -13.01 -5.69
C GLU A 17 -4.73 -12.85 -5.74
N PRO A 18 -5.33 -12.81 -6.94
CA PRO A 18 -6.77 -12.70 -7.11
C PRO A 18 -7.48 -13.99 -6.69
N PHE A 19 -8.60 -13.86 -5.96
CA PHE A 19 -9.37 -15.00 -5.45
C PHE A 19 -9.97 -15.88 -6.55
N ASN A 20 -10.18 -15.33 -7.75
CA ASN A 20 -10.63 -16.06 -8.92
C ASN A 20 -10.18 -15.38 -10.22
N SER A 21 -10.36 -16.07 -11.35
CA SER A 21 -9.98 -15.59 -12.68
C SER A 21 -10.79 -14.38 -13.16
N VAL A 22 -12.03 -14.20 -12.69
CA VAL A 22 -12.88 -13.05 -13.07
C VAL A 22 -12.34 -11.77 -12.46
N VAL A 23 -11.93 -11.81 -11.20
CA VAL A 23 -11.30 -10.69 -10.49
C VAL A 23 -9.94 -10.39 -11.10
N ASP A 24 -9.16 -11.40 -11.48
CA ASP A 24 -7.89 -11.19 -12.18
C ASP A 24 -8.07 -10.47 -13.51
N HIS A 25 -9.00 -10.96 -14.34
CA HIS A 25 -9.30 -10.37 -15.65
C HIS A 25 -9.80 -8.93 -15.52
N TYR A 26 -10.70 -8.68 -14.55
CA TYR A 26 -11.17 -7.35 -14.26
C TYR A 26 -10.00 -6.44 -13.84
N ARG A 27 -9.19 -6.86 -12.85
CA ARG A 27 -8.02 -6.10 -12.36
C ARG A 27 -7.04 -5.76 -13.48
N ASN A 28 -6.86 -6.67 -14.44
CA ASN A 28 -6.04 -6.46 -15.63
C ASN A 28 -6.64 -5.41 -16.57
N ILE A 29 -7.95 -5.47 -16.83
CA ILE A 29 -8.65 -4.48 -17.67
C ILE A 29 -8.64 -3.08 -17.03
N VAL A 30 -8.97 -2.97 -15.73
CA VAL A 30 -8.95 -1.67 -15.03
C VAL A 30 -7.54 -1.20 -14.68
N GLY A 31 -6.52 -2.02 -14.90
CA GLY A 31 -5.11 -1.67 -14.66
C GLY A 31 -4.80 -1.42 -13.18
N THR A 32 -5.56 -2.02 -12.26
CA THR A 32 -5.31 -1.85 -10.83
C THR A 32 -4.01 -2.57 -10.45
N PRO A 33 -3.01 -1.87 -9.89
CA PRO A 33 -1.76 -2.51 -9.49
C PRO A 33 -2.03 -3.56 -8.41
N SER A 34 -1.56 -4.78 -8.65
CA SER A 34 -1.61 -5.88 -7.68
C SER A 34 -0.39 -5.91 -6.77
N LYS A 35 0.64 -5.14 -7.09
CA LYS A 35 1.90 -5.11 -6.33
C LYS A 35 1.88 -3.96 -5.32
N PRO A 36 2.41 -4.17 -4.12
CA PRO A 36 2.65 -3.08 -3.18
C PRO A 36 3.56 -2.04 -3.83
N ILE A 37 3.38 -0.77 -3.44
CA ILE A 37 4.18 0.34 -3.94
C ILE A 37 5.63 0.10 -3.58
N ASP A 38 6.45 -0.21 -4.59
CA ASP A 38 7.89 -0.28 -4.46
C ASP A 38 8.46 1.13 -4.58
N MET A 39 8.93 1.67 -3.46
CA MET A 39 9.55 2.98 -3.41
C MET A 39 10.80 3.06 -4.30
N GLU A 40 11.49 1.96 -4.55
CA GLU A 40 12.69 1.95 -5.42
C GLU A 40 12.31 2.11 -6.89
N SER A 41 11.17 1.56 -7.31
CA SER A 41 10.67 1.63 -8.69
C SER A 41 10.17 3.02 -9.14
N MET A 42 9.97 3.96 -8.20
CA MET A 42 9.44 5.29 -8.54
C MET A 42 10.42 6.17 -9.35
N PRO A 43 9.92 6.96 -10.32
CA PRO A 43 10.75 7.86 -11.11
C PRO A 43 11.35 8.97 -10.24
N LYS A 44 12.61 9.34 -10.52
CA LYS A 44 13.39 10.32 -9.73
C LYS A 44 12.65 11.64 -9.45
N PRO A 45 11.92 12.25 -10.41
CA PRO A 45 11.18 13.49 -10.15
C PRO A 45 10.07 13.32 -9.10
N LEU A 46 9.36 12.20 -9.13
CA LEU A 46 8.25 11.92 -8.20
C LEU A 46 8.76 11.66 -6.78
N LYS A 47 9.91 10.98 -6.67
CA LYS A 47 10.60 10.81 -5.38
C LYS A 47 10.96 12.17 -4.78
N TRP A 48 11.57 13.05 -5.57
CA TRP A 48 11.94 14.40 -5.12
C TRP A 48 10.74 15.22 -4.69
N PHE A 49 9.65 15.19 -5.46
CA PHE A 49 8.40 15.83 -5.08
C PHE A 49 7.89 15.32 -3.72
N GLY A 50 7.85 14.00 -3.53
CA GLY A 50 7.46 13.38 -2.26
C GLY A 50 8.33 13.84 -1.09
N TYR A 51 9.66 13.86 -1.26
CA TYR A 51 10.57 14.34 -0.21
C TYR A 51 10.38 15.82 0.13
N ILE A 52 10.14 16.69 -0.87
CA ILE A 52 9.90 18.12 -0.63
C ILE A 52 8.60 18.32 0.15
N VAL A 53 7.50 17.71 -0.33
CA VAL A 53 6.19 17.84 0.32
C VAL A 53 6.23 17.29 1.73
N PHE A 54 6.79 16.09 1.92
CA PHE A 54 6.92 15.49 3.24
C PHE A 54 7.82 16.33 4.16
N GLY A 55 8.92 16.89 3.64
CA GLY A 55 9.78 17.80 4.38
C GLY A 55 9.03 19.03 4.87
N ILE A 56 8.26 19.70 4.01
CA ILE A 56 7.46 20.88 4.38
C ILE A 56 6.42 20.52 5.45
N LEU A 57 5.71 19.39 5.28
CA LEU A 57 4.71 18.95 6.25
C LEU A 57 5.33 18.61 7.60
N LEU A 58 6.48 17.91 7.60
CA LEU A 58 7.19 17.52 8.82
C LEU A 58 7.71 18.76 9.55
N THR A 59 8.38 19.67 8.83
CA THR A 59 8.89 20.91 9.41
C THR A 59 7.76 21.82 9.90
N GLY A 60 6.69 21.98 9.11
CA GLY A 60 5.53 22.79 9.50
C GLY A 60 4.82 22.22 10.73
N SER A 61 4.60 20.90 10.77
CA SER A 61 4.01 20.23 11.93
C SER A 61 4.90 20.37 13.18
N LEU A 62 6.21 20.28 13.03
CA LEU A 62 7.15 20.43 14.15
C LEU A 62 7.12 21.86 14.71
N LEU A 63 7.11 22.87 13.84
CA LEU A 63 7.00 24.27 14.25
C LEU A 63 5.68 24.57 14.96
N LEU A 64 4.56 24.02 14.46
CA LEU A 64 3.26 24.17 15.13
C LEU A 64 3.23 23.48 16.50
N LEU A 65 3.83 22.30 16.62
CA LEU A 65 3.93 21.58 17.89
C LEU A 65 4.76 22.38 18.89
N ILE A 66 5.90 22.94 18.47
CA ILE A 66 6.72 23.83 19.31
C ILE A 66 5.93 25.07 19.73
N ALA A 67 5.24 25.73 18.79
CA ALA A 67 4.42 26.90 19.10
C ALA A 67 3.30 26.58 20.09
N PHE A 68 2.66 25.42 19.95
CA PHE A 68 1.64 24.92 20.87
C PHE A 68 2.18 24.61 22.26
N LEU A 69 3.42 24.11 22.38
CA LEU A 69 4.03 23.86 23.69
C LEU A 69 4.48 25.13 24.41
N ILE A 70 4.77 26.19 23.66
CA ILE A 70 5.22 27.49 24.20
C ILE A 70 4.03 28.38 24.59
N THR A 71 2.89 28.24 23.91
CA THR A 71 1.66 29.03 24.14
C THR A 71 0.77 28.38 25.20
#